data_AF-C4FKH1-F1
#
_entry.id   AF-C4FKH1-F1
#
_cell.length_a   1.000
_cell.length_b   1.000
_cell.length_c   1.000
_cell.angle_alpha   90.00
_cell.angle_beta   90.00
_cell.angle_gamma   90.00
#
_symmetry.space_group_name_H-M   'P 1'
#
loop_
_entity.id
_entity.type
_entity.pdbx_description
1 polymer ?
#
loop_
_entity_poly.entity_id
_entity_poly.type
_entity_poly.pdbx_seq_one_letter_code
_entity_poly.pdbx_strand_id
1 'polypeptide(L)'
;MKIGIWSIEDITGPFDTFLADDGNVYALFEYKKKVVDKLVKDKLTYELEIIASYEEAGPTLVFLVMTDEAAFIIPIAYGEILYKLLERGYIVIGFLSKEDYEKRVKKLIPMGKIFLSDKQKGFVEGFLRMNEIFLDE
;
A
#
# COMPACT_ATOMS: atom_id res chain seq x y z
N MET A 1 -19.72 13.06 -1.08
CA MET A 1 -18.56 12.57 -1.85
C MET A 1 -19.09 11.52 -2.82
N LYS A 2 -18.85 11.64 -4.13
CA LYS A 2 -19.26 10.61 -5.10
C LYS A 2 -18.18 9.55 -5.13
N ILE A 3 -18.40 8.43 -4.45
CA ILE A 3 -17.57 7.24 -4.59
C ILE A 3 -17.76 6.79 -6.04
N GLY A 4 -16.67 6.80 -6.82
CA GLY A 4 -16.72 6.41 -8.23
C GLY A 4 -17.15 4.95 -8.35
N ILE A 5 -18.00 4.64 -9.32
CA ILE A 5 -18.22 3.25 -9.72
C ILE A 5 -16.98 2.83 -10.50
N TRP A 6 -16.08 2.08 -9.87
CA TRP A 6 -14.90 1.53 -10.52
C TRP A 6 -15.27 0.26 -11.29
N SER A 7 -14.64 0.08 -12.44
CA SER A 7 -14.63 -1.22 -13.10
C SER A 7 -13.65 -2.15 -12.41
N ILE A 8 -13.76 -3.47 -12.61
CA ILE A 8 -12.81 -4.44 -12.05
C ILE A 8 -11.37 -4.13 -12.49
N GLU A 9 -11.20 -3.59 -13.71
CA GLU A 9 -9.92 -3.20 -14.30
C GLU A 9 -9.26 -2.01 -13.56
N ASP A 10 -10.06 -1.24 -12.81
CA ASP A 10 -9.59 -0.10 -12.03
C ASP A 10 -9.03 -0.51 -10.66
N ILE A 11 -9.29 -1.74 -10.21
CA ILE A 11 -8.74 -2.34 -8.99
C ILE A 11 -7.39 -2.99 -9.32
N THR A 12 -6.34 -2.67 -8.58
CA THR A 12 -5.00 -3.18 -8.91
C THR A 12 -4.19 -3.53 -7.65
N GLY A 13 -3.56 -4.70 -7.69
CA GLY A 13 -2.54 -5.10 -6.72
C GLY A 13 -1.14 -4.63 -7.13
N PRO A 14 -0.20 -4.50 -6.19
CA PRO A 14 1.15 -4.09 -6.50
C PRO A 14 1.89 -5.21 -7.26
N PHE A 15 2.87 -4.81 -8.08
CA PHE A 15 3.92 -5.72 -8.56
C PHE A 15 4.77 -6.25 -7.40
N ASP A 16 5.03 -5.40 -6.41
CA ASP A 16 5.82 -5.74 -5.22
C ASP A 16 5.51 -4.79 -4.06
N THR A 17 5.64 -5.30 -2.84
CA THR A 17 5.61 -4.51 -1.61
C THR A 17 6.81 -4.88 -0.74
N PHE A 18 7.68 -3.92 -0.45
CA PHE A 18 8.94 -4.18 0.23
C PHE A 18 9.37 -3.04 1.17
N LEU A 19 10.22 -3.38 2.13
CA LEU A 19 10.96 -2.42 2.95
C LEU A 19 12.25 -2.03 2.21
N ALA A 20 12.41 -0.75 1.88
CA ALA A 20 13.63 -0.26 1.23
C ALA A 20 14.70 0.14 2.26
N ASP A 21 15.94 0.30 1.78
CA ASP A 21 17.10 0.69 2.61
C ASP A 21 16.94 2.05 3.30
N ASP A 22 16.08 2.92 2.77
CA ASP A 22 15.73 4.20 3.41
C ASP A 22 14.76 4.03 4.59
N GLY A 23 14.35 2.79 4.88
CA GLY A 23 13.43 2.41 5.93
C GLY A 23 11.99 2.81 5.65
N ASN A 24 11.61 3.08 4.40
CA ASN A 24 10.24 3.29 3.98
C ASN A 24 9.65 2.00 3.39
N VAL A 25 8.35 1.82 3.57
CA VAL A 25 7.58 0.75 2.92
C VAL A 25 7.12 1.25 1.57
N TYR A 26 7.49 0.53 0.50
CA TYR A 26 7.11 0.83 -0.87
C TYR A 26 6.13 -0.19 -1.39
N ALA A 27 5.12 0.28 -2.13
CA ALA A 27 4.25 -0.54 -2.96
C ALA A 27 4.34 -0.04 -4.41
N LEU A 28 4.77 -0.92 -5.32
CA LEU A 28 4.94 -0.58 -6.74
C LEU A 28 3.75 -1.05 -7.55
N PHE A 29 3.19 -0.16 -8.36
CA PHE A 29 2.00 -0.42 -9.18
C PHE A 29 2.28 -0.21 -10.65
N GLU A 30 1.45 -0.86 -11.48
CA GLU A 30 1.40 -0.54 -12.89
C GLU A 30 1.00 0.92 -13.12
N TYR A 31 1.67 1.55 -14.09
CA TYR A 31 1.42 2.92 -14.49
C TYR A 31 -0.03 3.09 -15.00
N LYS A 32 -0.88 3.73 -14.18
CA LYS A 32 -2.18 4.23 -14.59
C LYS A 32 -2.10 5.72 -14.86
N LYS A 33 -2.06 6.11 -16.13
CA LYS A 33 -1.87 7.51 -16.57
C LYS A 33 -2.74 8.52 -15.81
N LYS A 34 -4.04 8.23 -15.64
CA LYS A 34 -4.99 9.10 -14.94
C LYS A 34 -4.58 9.35 -13.48
N VAL A 35 -4.16 8.30 -12.77
CA VAL A 35 -3.70 8.39 -11.37
C VAL A 35 -2.41 9.20 -11.29
N VAL A 36 -1.44 8.88 -12.15
CA VAL A 36 -0.14 9.57 -12.13
C VAL A 36 -0.29 11.05 -12.47
N ASP A 37 -1.11 11.38 -13.46
CA ASP A 37 -1.38 12.77 -13.86
C ASP A 37 -1.98 13.59 -12.70
N LYS A 38 -2.80 12.98 -11.84
CA LYS A 38 -3.36 13.63 -10.64
C LYS A 38 -2.37 13.68 -9.48
N LEU A 39 -1.60 12.62 -9.28
CA LEU A 39 -0.56 12.55 -8.27
C LEU A 39 0.50 13.65 -8.47
N VAL A 40 1.01 13.79 -9.70
CA VAL A 40 2.02 14.80 -10.06
C VAL A 40 1.49 16.23 -9.90
N LYS A 41 0.16 16.42 -9.99
CA LYS A 41 -0.49 17.72 -9.77
C LYS A 41 -0.93 17.95 -8.33
N ASP A 42 -0.62 17.03 -7.42
CA ASP A 42 -0.98 17.05 -6.00
C ASP A 42 -2.51 17.17 -5.77
N LYS A 43 -3.28 16.47 -6.61
CA LYS A 43 -4.76 16.46 -6.58
C LYS A 43 -5.37 15.10 -6.24
N LEU A 44 -4.53 14.11 -5.95
CA LEU A 44 -5.00 12.76 -5.67
C LEU A 44 -5.62 12.71 -4.27
N THR A 45 -6.93 12.54 -4.20
CA THR A 45 -7.64 12.29 -2.94
C THR A 45 -7.79 10.79 -2.76
N TYR A 46 -7.63 10.31 -1.53
CA TYR A 46 -7.80 8.90 -1.22
C TYR A 46 -8.49 8.66 0.12
N GLU A 47 -9.13 7.51 0.23
CA GLU A 47 -9.57 6.88 1.47
C GLU A 47 -8.76 5.60 1.67
N LEU A 48 -8.46 5.26 2.93
CA LEU A 48 -7.72 4.06 3.28
C LEU A 48 -8.53 3.24 4.28
N GLU A 49 -8.78 1.99 3.94
CA GLU A 49 -9.29 0.99 4.86
C GLU A 49 -8.23 -0.10 5.07
N ILE A 50 -8.22 -0.70 6.25
CA ILE A 50 -7.28 -1.77 6.60
C ILE A 50 -8.10 -2.93 7.16
N ILE A 51 -7.88 -4.11 6.61
CA ILE A 51 -8.48 -5.35 7.10
C ILE A 51 -7.40 -6.36 7.43
N ALA A 52 -7.65 -7.19 8.45
CA ALA A 52 -6.78 -8.30 8.78
C ALA A 52 -7.29 -9.58 8.08
N SER A 53 -6.36 -10.33 7.48
CA SER A 53 -6.59 -11.63 6.88
C SER A 53 -5.70 -12.67 7.58
N TYR A 54 -6.27 -13.83 7.89
CA TYR A 54 -5.63 -14.97 8.55
C TYR A 54 -5.82 -16.22 7.68
N GLU A 55 -5.34 -16.15 6.44
CA GLU A 55 -5.38 -17.28 5.50
C GLU A 55 -4.18 -18.22 5.71
N GLU A 56 -4.12 -19.32 4.96
CA GLU A 56 -3.06 -20.34 5.06
C GLU A 56 -1.64 -19.78 4.86
N ALA A 57 -1.51 -18.67 4.11
CA ALA A 57 -0.25 -17.97 3.91
C ALA A 57 0.25 -17.20 5.14
N GLY A 58 -0.55 -17.17 6.21
CA GLY A 58 -0.25 -16.50 7.47
C GLY A 58 -0.93 -15.12 7.62
N PRO A 59 -0.77 -14.51 8.81
CA PRO A 59 -1.40 -13.24 9.12
C PRO A 59 -0.94 -12.12 8.19
N THR A 60 -1.89 -11.41 7.59
CA THR A 60 -1.64 -10.35 6.61
C THR A 60 -2.57 -9.17 6.86
N LEU A 61 -2.05 -7.95 6.79
CA LEU A 61 -2.88 -6.74 6.68
C LEU A 61 -3.08 -6.38 5.22
N VAL A 62 -4.32 -6.21 4.81
CA VAL A 62 -4.68 -5.74 3.46
C VAL A 62 -5.13 -4.30 3.56
N PHE A 63 -4.39 -3.41 2.90
CA PHE A 63 -4.70 -1.99 2.81
C PHE A 63 -5.46 -1.75 1.52
N LEU A 64 -6.70 -1.27 1.65
CA LEU A 64 -7.59 -0.91 0.56
C LEU A 64 -7.55 0.61 0.39
N VAL A 65 -6.85 1.06 -0.65
CA VAL A 65 -6.71 2.48 -0.96
C VAL A 65 -7.67 2.83 -2.08
N MET A 66 -8.68 3.63 -1.79
CA MET A 66 -9.68 4.06 -2.74
C MET A 66 -9.38 5.49 -3.16
N THR A 67 -9.21 5.74 -4.46
CA THR A 67 -9.02 7.08 -5.02
C THR A 67 -10.16 7.42 -5.96
N ASP A 68 -10.28 8.68 -6.34
CA ASP A 68 -11.28 9.08 -7.33
C ASP A 68 -11.08 8.49 -8.74
N GLU A 69 -9.93 7.88 -9.03
CA GLU A 69 -9.61 7.28 -10.34
C GLU A 69 -9.43 5.75 -10.32
N ALA A 70 -9.07 5.16 -9.18
CA ALA A 70 -8.68 3.76 -9.06
C ALA A 70 -8.76 3.27 -7.61
N ALA A 71 -8.74 1.95 -7.43
CA ALA A 71 -8.56 1.33 -6.12
C ALA A 71 -7.29 0.46 -6.12
N PHE A 72 -6.56 0.49 -5.01
CA PHE A 72 -5.35 -0.30 -4.80
C PHE A 72 -5.52 -1.24 -3.63
N ILE A 73 -5.02 -2.47 -3.78
CA ILE A 73 -5.02 -3.50 -2.74
C ILE A 73 -3.56 -3.80 -2.40
N ILE A 74 -3.10 -3.42 -1.22
CA ILE A 74 -1.71 -3.64 -0.78
C ILE A 74 -1.72 -4.67 0.35
N PRO A 75 -1.40 -5.95 0.07
CA PRO A 75 -1.19 -6.93 1.12
C PRO A 75 0.19 -6.74 1.75
N ILE A 76 0.25 -6.73 3.08
CA ILE A 76 1.48 -6.67 3.86
C ILE A 76 1.44 -7.79 4.89
N ALA A 77 2.26 -8.82 4.66
CA ALA A 77 2.40 -9.93 5.59
C ALA A 77 2.93 -9.44 6.95
N TYR A 78 2.55 -10.14 8.02
CA TYR A 78 3.10 -9.91 9.34
C TYR A 78 4.63 -10.00 9.35
N GLY A 79 5.29 -9.04 10.01
CA GLY A 79 6.75 -8.99 10.13
C GLY A 79 7.30 -7.55 10.25
N GLU A 80 8.63 -7.42 10.12
CA GLU A 80 9.37 -6.17 10.32
C GLU A 80 8.81 -4.97 9.52
N ILE A 81 8.34 -5.23 8.31
CA ILE A 81 7.76 -4.21 7.42
C ILE A 81 6.59 -3.46 8.07
N LEU A 82 5.77 -4.11 8.90
CA LEU A 82 4.66 -3.49 9.61
C LEU A 82 5.13 -2.61 10.79
N TYR A 83 6.18 -3.02 11.50
CA TYR A 83 6.78 -2.16 12.54
C TYR A 83 7.38 -0.90 11.92
N LYS A 84 8.07 -1.02 10.78
CA LYS A 84 8.58 0.14 10.04
C LYS A 84 7.46 1.02 9.48
N LEU A 85 6.37 0.42 9.02
CA LEU A 85 5.18 1.17 8.62
C LEU A 85 4.63 2.02 9.77
N LEU A 86 4.55 1.47 10.99
CA LEU A 86 4.11 2.23 12.17
C LEU A 86 5.05 3.38 12.52
N GLU A 87 6.37 3.12 12.49
CA GLU A 87 7.40 4.12 12.76
C GLU A 87 7.32 5.30 11.80
N ARG A 88 7.14 5.03 10.50
CA ARG A 88 7.06 6.06 9.45
C ARG A 88 5.69 6.72 9.35
N GLY A 89 4.62 5.95 9.60
CA GLY A 89 3.23 6.40 9.51
C GLY A 89 2.72 6.61 8.09
N TYR A 90 3.39 6.08 7.05
CA TYR A 90 2.91 6.12 5.67
C TYR A 90 3.46 4.99 4.80
N ILE A 91 2.75 4.67 3.73
CA ILE A 91 3.22 3.82 2.61
C ILE A 91 3.60 4.72 1.45
N VAL A 92 4.74 4.45 0.81
CA VAL A 92 5.12 5.09 -0.45
C VAL A 92 4.54 4.28 -1.61
N ILE A 93 3.75 4.92 -2.46
CA ILE A 93 3.26 4.31 -3.69
C ILE A 93 4.12 4.78 -4.87
N GLY A 94 4.58 3.85 -5.70
CA GLY A 94 5.36 4.14 -6.90
C GLY A 94 4.67 3.59 -8.15
N PHE A 95 4.73 4.32 -9.27
CA PHE A 95 4.08 3.92 -10.52
C PHE A 95 5.09 3.66 -11.63
N LEU A 96 5.07 2.43 -12.16
CA LEU A 96 6.05 1.93 -13.11
C LEU A 96 5.37 1.12 -14.22
N SER A 97 5.91 1.13 -15.44
CA SER A 97 5.42 0.19 -16.45
C SER A 97 5.89 -1.22 -16.10
N LYS A 98 5.16 -2.24 -16.53
CA LYS A 98 5.55 -3.64 -16.35
C LYS A 98 6.94 -3.92 -16.94
N GLU A 99 7.21 -3.40 -18.14
CA GLU A 99 8.49 -3.55 -18.82
C GLU A 99 9.66 -2.95 -18.01
N ASP A 100 9.47 -1.75 -17.48
CA ASP A 100 10.52 -1.09 -16.69
C ASP A 100 10.75 -1.78 -15.34
N TYR A 101 9.70 -2.39 -14.76
CA TYR A 101 9.79 -3.16 -13.52
C TYR A 101 10.60 -4.44 -13.74
N GLU A 102 10.26 -5.20 -14.79
CA GLU A 102 10.97 -6.42 -15.17
C GLU A 102 12.44 -6.16 -15.49
N LYS A 103 12.74 -5.02 -16.13
CA LYS A 103 14.10 -4.59 -16.47
C LYS A 103 14.85 -3.93 -15.31
N ARG A 104 14.22 -3.75 -14.14
CA ARG A 104 14.79 -3.09 -12.95
C ARG A 104 15.44 -1.73 -13.28
N VAL A 105 14.76 -0.94 -14.10
CA VAL A 105 15.31 0.33 -14.62
C VAL A 105 15.51 1.33 -13.48
N LYS A 106 16.72 1.90 -13.38
CA LYS A 106 17.07 2.96 -12.41
C LYS A 106 16.66 4.35 -12.91
N LYS A 107 15.38 4.55 -13.21
CA LYS A 107 14.84 5.86 -13.60
C LYS A 107 14.07 6.51 -12.45
N LEU A 108 13.82 7.82 -12.57
CA LEU A 108 12.93 8.50 -11.64
C LEU A 108 11.51 7.95 -11.82
N ILE A 109 10.91 7.51 -10.72
CA ILE A 109 9.57 6.91 -10.68
C ILE A 109 8.64 7.95 -10.06
N PRO A 110 7.46 8.24 -10.66
CA PRO A 110 6.43 9.02 -9.98
C PRO A 110 6.00 8.31 -8.70
N MET A 111 6.12 9.01 -7.57
CA MET A 111 5.82 8.47 -6.24
C MET A 111 4.89 9.38 -5.46
N GLY A 112 4.12 8.78 -4.55
CA GLY A 112 3.21 9.44 -3.62
C GLY A 112 3.30 8.82 -2.24
N LYS A 113 2.72 9.49 -1.24
CA LYS A 113 2.63 8.96 0.13
C LYS A 113 1.18 8.83 0.55
N ILE A 114 0.86 7.68 1.15
CA ILE A 114 -0.42 7.38 1.78
C ILE A 114 -0.18 7.34 3.28
N PHE A 115 -0.69 8.34 3.99
CA PHE A 115 -0.48 8.50 5.42
C PHE A 115 -1.52 7.71 6.21
N LEU A 116 -1.08 7.09 7.30
CA LEU A 116 -1.95 6.43 8.26
C LEU A 116 -2.42 7.48 9.27
N SER A 117 -3.73 7.53 9.47
CA SER A 117 -4.35 8.20 10.62
C SER A 117 -4.02 7.48 11.93
N ASP A 118 -4.19 8.15 13.06
CA ASP A 118 -3.91 7.56 14.38
C ASP A 118 -4.77 6.32 14.67
N LYS A 119 -6.03 6.30 14.19
CA LYS A 119 -6.90 5.13 14.28
C LYS A 119 -6.32 3.94 13.50
N GLN A 120 -5.83 4.19 12.28
CA GLN A 120 -5.23 3.15 11.43
C GLN A 120 -3.91 2.64 12.03
N LYS A 121 -3.08 3.53 12.59
CA LYS A 121 -1.87 3.12 13.33
C LYS A 121 -2.22 2.24 14.52
N GLY A 122 -3.22 2.63 15.32
CA GLY A 122 -3.69 1.81 16.44
C GLY A 122 -4.20 0.43 16.00
N PHE A 123 -4.87 0.34 14.85
CA PHE A 123 -5.29 -0.95 14.27
C PHE A 123 -4.09 -1.82 13.89
N VAL A 124 -3.09 -1.26 13.19
CA VAL A 124 -1.87 -1.98 12.81
C VAL A 124 -1.10 -2.45 14.04
N GLU A 125 -0.98 -1.61 15.07
CA GLU A 125 -0.34 -1.98 16.34
C GLU A 125 -1.09 -3.10 17.07
N GLY A 126 -2.43 -3.03 17.11
CA GLY A 126 -3.25 -4.09 17.69
C GLY A 126 -3.08 -5.43 16.95
N PHE A 127 -3.02 -5.39 15.61
CA PHE A 127 -2.73 -6.56 14.79
C PHE A 127 -1.36 -7.16 15.12
N LEU A 128 -0.30 -6.34 15.23
CA LEU A 128 1.04 -6.83 15.58
C LEU A 128 1.06 -7.55 16.93
N ARG A 129 0.56 -6.88 17.98
CA ARG A 129 0.53 -7.43 19.34
C ARG A 129 -0.27 -8.72 19.44
N MET A 130 -1.37 -8.82 18.71
CA MET A 130 -2.20 -10.02 18.71
C MET A 130 -1.46 -11.20 18.07
N ASN A 131 -0.69 -10.96 17.01
CA ASN A 131 0.08 -12.02 16.34
C ASN A 131 1.34 -12.44 17.10
N GLU A 132 1.95 -11.54 17.87
CA GLU A 132 3.02 -11.93 18.82
C GLU A 132 2.53 -13.01 19.80
N ILE A 133 1.30 -12.87 20.31
CA ILE A 133 0.70 -13.86 21.24
C ILE A 133 0.48 -15.21 20.55
N PHE A 134 -0.01 -15.22 19.31
CA PHE A 134 -0.31 -16.47 18.59
C PHE A 134 0.92 -17.22 18.08
N LEU A 135 2.07 -16.56 17.99
CA LEU A 135 3.33 -17.16 17.53
C LEU A 135 4.21 -17.66 18.68
N ASP A 136 3.95 -17.21 19.92
CA ASP A 136 4.62 -17.67 21.14
C ASP A 136 3.95 -18.91 21.78
N GLU A 137 2.88 -19.45 21.17
CA GLU A 137 2.24 -20.74 21.50
C GLU A 137 2.74 -21.89 20.60
#